data_AF-A0A0G1CWK9-F1
#
_entry.id   AF-A0A0G1CWK9-F1
#
_cell.length_a   1.000
_cell.length_b   1.000
_cell.length_c   1.000
_cell.angle_alpha   90.00
_cell.angle_beta   90.00
_cell.angle_gamma   90.00
#
_symmetry.space_group_name_H-M   'P 1'
#
loop_
_entity.id
_entity.type
_entity.pdbx_description
1 polymer ?
#
loop_
_entity_poly.entity_id
_entity_poly.type
_entity_poly.pdbx_seq_one_letter_code
_entity_poly.pdbx_strand_id
1 'polypeptide(L)'
;MQVYYLGPGASFTHQAGLQFFAPSQLISENNIEEVLEAVQANPGNLGIVPVENSLEGMVIRTLDFILEKKLKVIAELNLPVIQNLLSKETSLDKIKVIYSHPHALAQTSKWLKTNLPGVAQRETGSTSQAVVIATHEPKSAAIASSAAAKIYGLSIMAKNISNSKNNLTRFWVVGQNQASMHGIAPYALPTKTSLYLVIHDRVGALQHLLEAFAENAISLTSIQSRPLLHQPWKYGFFIDLLVDAADPLAKKLFNRLKKIHPQVTVLGSYPQLGTYNRQAIITYNVKRIEQIFKANQQHPLVRAQLELLKKQILRQPASSPATKKILLTRALLIPAVALYKFNHQQQILDQSREATLLAKIKPFSGLVKPYQQMFKMSRQLQAIVIKLLKNKEVSVRDLANYNIDDLRYYIDYLDTLAITLAPQKKYEKSNTNN
;
A
#
# COMPACT_ATOMS: atom_id res chain seq x y z
N MET A 1 11.23 -20.57 1.42
CA MET A 1 10.24 -19.71 0.74
C MET A 1 10.81 -19.26 -0.59
N GLN A 2 10.16 -19.66 -1.67
CA GLN A 2 10.41 -19.21 -3.04
C GLN A 2 9.36 -18.18 -3.46
N VAL A 3 9.70 -17.36 -4.45
CA VAL A 3 8.84 -16.31 -4.99
C VAL A 3 8.84 -16.39 -6.52
N TYR A 4 7.73 -16.89 -7.07
CA TYR A 4 7.52 -16.99 -8.51
C TYR A 4 7.20 -15.62 -9.11
N TYR A 5 7.63 -15.35 -10.33
CA TYR A 5 7.34 -14.08 -10.99
C TYR A 5 7.18 -14.24 -12.50
N LEU A 6 6.43 -13.32 -13.12
CA LEU A 6 6.30 -13.26 -14.58
C LEU A 6 7.63 -12.87 -15.22
N GLY A 7 8.24 -13.85 -15.87
CA GLY A 7 9.53 -13.79 -16.52
C GLY A 7 9.60 -12.95 -17.79
N PRO A 8 10.76 -12.98 -18.47
CA PRO A 8 11.99 -13.68 -18.06
C PRO A 8 12.82 -12.84 -17.07
N GLY A 9 14.02 -13.30 -16.73
CA GLY A 9 15.01 -12.53 -15.98
C GLY A 9 15.20 -11.11 -16.53
N ALA A 10 15.48 -10.17 -15.63
CA ALA A 10 15.60 -8.72 -15.89
C ALA A 10 14.32 -7.99 -16.35
N SER A 11 13.17 -8.66 -16.38
CA SER A 11 11.87 -8.01 -16.62
C SER A 11 11.54 -6.97 -15.52
N PHE A 12 10.53 -6.13 -15.77
CA PHE A 12 10.04 -5.21 -14.74
C PHE A 12 9.48 -5.95 -13.52
N THR A 13 8.87 -7.11 -13.70
CA THR A 13 8.41 -7.96 -12.59
C THR A 13 9.59 -8.48 -11.77
N HIS A 14 10.67 -8.92 -12.43
CA HIS A 14 11.91 -9.34 -11.76
C HIS A 14 12.50 -8.17 -10.95
N GLN A 15 12.57 -6.98 -11.54
CA GLN A 15 13.06 -5.77 -10.87
C GLN A 15 12.20 -5.40 -9.66
N ALA A 16 10.87 -5.54 -9.74
CA ALA A 16 9.98 -5.33 -8.60
C ALA A 16 10.26 -6.33 -7.48
N GLY A 17 10.47 -7.61 -7.81
CA GLY A 17 10.81 -8.65 -6.83
C GLY A 17 12.15 -8.41 -6.13
N LEU A 18 13.17 -7.99 -6.87
CA LEU A 18 14.51 -7.71 -6.33
C LEU A 18 14.56 -6.57 -5.29
N GLN A 19 13.52 -5.74 -5.19
CA GLN A 19 13.43 -4.71 -4.16
C GLN A 19 13.14 -5.28 -2.75
N PHE A 20 12.56 -6.49 -2.66
CA PHE A 20 12.06 -7.04 -1.40
C PHE A 20 12.51 -8.48 -1.13
N PHE A 21 12.97 -9.20 -2.15
CA PHE A 21 13.37 -10.60 -2.05
C PHE A 21 14.82 -10.76 -2.51
N ALA A 22 15.53 -11.71 -1.90
CA ALA A 22 16.87 -12.05 -2.35
C ALA A 22 16.81 -12.69 -3.75
N PRO A 23 17.80 -12.44 -4.64
CA PRO A 23 17.82 -13.02 -5.99
C PRO A 23 17.66 -14.55 -5.99
N SER A 24 18.25 -15.25 -5.02
CA SER A 24 18.16 -16.71 -4.88
C SER A 24 16.76 -17.24 -4.55
N GLN A 25 15.82 -16.37 -4.18
CA GLN A 25 14.44 -16.74 -3.90
C GLN A 25 13.52 -16.60 -5.12
N LEU A 26 13.94 -15.85 -6.15
CA LEU A 26 13.10 -15.49 -7.28
C LEU A 26 13.17 -16.57 -8.37
N ILE A 27 12.00 -17.09 -8.76
CA ILE A 27 11.86 -18.13 -9.79
C ILE A 27 11.01 -17.55 -10.94
N SER A 28 11.56 -17.62 -12.15
CA SER A 28 10.88 -17.10 -13.34
C SER A 28 9.91 -18.13 -13.90
N GLU A 29 8.71 -17.70 -14.23
CA GLU A 29 7.72 -18.47 -14.99
C GLU A 29 7.39 -17.76 -16.31
N ASN A 30 6.81 -18.46 -17.29
CA ASN A 30 6.63 -17.91 -18.64
C ASN A 30 5.38 -17.04 -18.78
N ASN A 31 4.35 -17.30 -17.99
CA ASN A 31 3.08 -16.58 -18.02
C ASN A 31 2.48 -16.42 -16.61
N ILE A 32 1.40 -15.63 -16.51
CA ILE A 32 0.73 -15.32 -15.25
C ILE A 32 0.13 -16.59 -14.63
N GLU A 33 -0.34 -17.52 -15.44
CA GLU A 33 -0.99 -18.76 -14.99
C GLU A 33 0.00 -19.64 -14.26
N GLU A 34 1.15 -19.90 -14.87
CA GLU A 34 2.24 -20.68 -14.28
C GLU A 34 2.69 -20.10 -12.94
N VAL A 35 2.79 -18.76 -12.81
CA VAL A 35 3.08 -18.11 -11.52
C VAL A 35 2.01 -18.45 -10.48
N LEU A 36 0.73 -18.30 -10.82
CA LEU A 36 -0.37 -18.48 -9.87
C LEU A 36 -0.61 -19.97 -9.54
N GLU A 37 -0.39 -20.86 -10.50
CA GLU A 37 -0.43 -22.32 -10.31
C GLU A 37 0.70 -22.80 -9.43
N ALA A 38 1.92 -22.30 -9.63
CA ALA A 38 3.05 -22.61 -8.76
C ALA A 38 2.80 -22.17 -7.31
N VAL A 39 2.17 -21.01 -7.09
CA VAL A 39 1.76 -20.56 -5.75
C VAL A 39 0.65 -21.43 -5.16
N GLN A 40 -0.32 -21.85 -5.97
CA GLN A 40 -1.40 -22.73 -5.51
C GLN A 40 -0.88 -24.14 -5.17
N ALA A 41 0.10 -24.65 -5.91
CA ALA A 41 0.67 -25.98 -5.69
C ALA A 41 1.63 -26.03 -4.49
N ASN A 42 2.26 -24.90 -4.12
CA ASN A 42 3.31 -24.85 -3.11
C ASN A 42 2.95 -23.91 -1.94
N PRO A 43 2.27 -24.43 -0.89
CA PRO A 43 1.93 -23.65 0.29
C PRO A 43 3.14 -22.98 0.94
N GLY A 44 3.02 -21.69 1.24
CA GLY A 44 4.09 -20.89 1.86
C GLY A 44 5.05 -20.22 0.87
N ASN A 45 4.94 -20.49 -0.44
CA ASN A 45 5.57 -19.71 -1.49
C ASN A 45 4.67 -18.55 -1.96
N LEU A 46 5.25 -17.61 -2.70
CA LEU A 46 4.59 -16.39 -3.14
C LEU A 46 4.71 -16.20 -4.65
N GLY A 47 3.86 -15.36 -5.22
CA GLY A 47 3.89 -14.97 -6.64
C GLY A 47 3.90 -13.46 -6.79
N ILE A 48 4.59 -12.93 -7.81
CA ILE A 48 4.55 -11.52 -8.20
C ILE A 48 3.95 -11.42 -9.58
N VAL A 49 2.81 -10.75 -9.67
CA VAL A 49 2.04 -10.60 -10.91
C VAL A 49 1.65 -9.14 -11.14
N PRO A 50 1.74 -8.63 -12.39
CA PRO A 50 1.26 -7.30 -12.70
C PRO A 50 -0.27 -7.27 -12.61
N VAL A 51 -0.83 -6.22 -12.03
CA VAL A 51 -2.30 -6.06 -11.90
C VAL A 51 -2.81 -4.83 -12.65
N GLU A 52 -1.97 -3.81 -12.84
CA GLU A 52 -2.37 -2.58 -13.51
C GLU A 52 -1.13 -1.84 -14.05
N ASN A 53 -1.25 -1.28 -15.25
CA ASN A 53 -0.30 -0.32 -15.78
C ASN A 53 -1.00 1.03 -15.99
N SER A 54 -0.34 2.13 -15.65
CA SER A 54 -0.96 3.47 -15.71
C SER A 54 -1.26 3.97 -17.13
N LEU A 55 -0.72 3.32 -18.17
CA LEU A 55 -0.99 3.64 -19.57
C LEU A 55 -1.89 2.60 -20.24
N GLU A 56 -1.77 1.32 -19.86
CA GLU A 56 -2.45 0.20 -20.52
C GLU A 56 -3.68 -0.32 -19.74
N GLY A 57 -3.87 0.13 -18.49
CA GLY A 57 -4.98 -0.25 -17.63
C GLY A 57 -4.77 -1.55 -16.88
N MET A 58 -5.88 -2.18 -16.45
CA MET A 58 -5.86 -3.39 -15.62
C MET A 58 -5.40 -4.62 -16.39
N VAL A 59 -4.56 -5.45 -15.77
CA VAL A 59 -4.20 -6.77 -16.26
C VAL A 59 -5.30 -7.75 -15.88
N ILE A 60 -6.32 -7.81 -16.73
CA ILE A 60 -7.55 -8.58 -16.51
C ILE A 60 -7.29 -10.05 -16.17
N ARG A 61 -6.34 -10.67 -16.86
CA ARG A 61 -5.97 -12.07 -16.68
C ARG A 61 -5.55 -12.38 -15.24
N THR A 62 -4.76 -11.49 -14.62
CA THR A 62 -4.38 -11.59 -13.21
C THR A 62 -5.58 -11.62 -12.27
N LEU A 63 -6.58 -10.76 -12.52
CA LEU A 63 -7.77 -10.67 -11.68
C LEU A 63 -8.59 -11.96 -11.72
N ASP A 64 -8.81 -12.50 -12.92
CA ASP A 64 -9.61 -13.71 -13.14
C ASP A 64 -8.94 -14.94 -12.48
N PHE A 65 -7.62 -15.13 -12.67
CA PHE A 65 -6.92 -16.27 -12.09
C PHE A 65 -6.78 -16.21 -10.57
N ILE A 66 -6.66 -15.02 -9.97
CA ILE A 66 -6.64 -14.90 -8.50
C ILE A 66 -7.97 -15.41 -7.90
N LEU A 67 -9.10 -15.12 -8.54
CA LEU A 67 -10.40 -15.64 -8.11
C LEU A 67 -10.49 -17.16 -8.30
N GLU A 68 -10.16 -17.66 -9.50
CA GLU A 68 -10.22 -19.09 -9.82
C GLU A 68 -9.37 -19.93 -8.85
N LYS A 69 -8.12 -19.50 -8.64
CA LYS A 69 -7.17 -20.22 -7.79
C LYS A 69 -7.35 -19.93 -6.29
N LYS A 70 -8.31 -19.06 -5.93
CA LYS A 70 -8.64 -18.62 -4.56
C LYS A 70 -7.43 -18.06 -3.78
N LEU A 71 -6.51 -17.42 -4.50
CA LEU A 71 -5.32 -16.82 -3.92
C LEU A 71 -5.66 -15.51 -3.20
N LYS A 72 -4.76 -15.10 -2.29
CA LYS A 72 -4.87 -13.86 -1.53
C LYS A 72 -3.80 -12.87 -1.94
N VAL A 73 -4.18 -11.59 -1.97
CA VAL A 73 -3.23 -10.50 -2.13
C VAL A 73 -2.57 -10.23 -0.78
N ILE A 74 -1.24 -10.32 -0.77
CA ILE A 74 -0.39 -10.30 0.41
C ILE A 74 0.29 -8.93 0.55
N ALA A 75 0.69 -8.34 -0.57
CA ALA A 75 1.29 -7.01 -0.64
C ALA A 75 1.10 -6.39 -2.02
N GLU A 76 1.34 -5.09 -2.12
CA GLU A 76 1.39 -4.36 -3.40
C GLU A 76 2.75 -3.71 -3.61
N LEU A 77 3.26 -3.78 -4.83
CA LEU A 77 4.47 -3.10 -5.30
C LEU A 77 4.11 -2.12 -6.41
N ASN A 78 4.75 -0.96 -6.44
CA ASN A 78 4.59 0.02 -7.51
C ASN A 78 5.97 0.33 -8.10
N LEU A 79 6.17 0.06 -9.39
CA LEU A 79 7.44 0.25 -10.08
C LEU A 79 7.29 1.26 -11.23
N PRO A 80 8.05 2.37 -11.21
CA PRO A 80 8.18 3.23 -12.38
C PRO A 80 8.82 2.48 -13.54
N VAL A 81 8.13 2.44 -14.68
CA VAL A 81 8.61 1.80 -15.91
C VAL A 81 9.48 2.80 -16.65
N ILE A 82 10.79 2.72 -16.41
CA ILE A 82 11.78 3.59 -17.04
C ILE A 82 12.49 2.80 -18.15
N GLN A 83 12.27 3.21 -19.39
CA GLN A 83 12.89 2.56 -20.55
C GLN A 83 14.17 3.31 -20.97
N ASN A 84 15.20 2.52 -21.28
CA ASN A 84 16.52 3.01 -21.63
C ASN A 84 16.96 2.35 -22.93
N LEU A 85 17.78 3.06 -23.71
CA LEU A 85 18.47 2.46 -24.85
C LEU A 85 19.75 1.79 -24.37
N LEU A 86 19.89 0.50 -24.63
CA LEU A 86 21.01 -0.34 -24.21
C LEU A 86 21.76 -0.86 -25.44
N SER A 87 23.09 -0.89 -25.41
CA SER A 87 23.89 -1.48 -26.48
C SER A 87 25.29 -1.89 -25.99
N LYS A 88 25.97 -2.76 -26.76
CA LYS A 88 27.41 -2.98 -26.64
C LYS A 88 28.24 -1.99 -27.46
N GLU A 89 27.60 -1.24 -28.35
CA GLU A 89 28.27 -0.24 -29.17
C GLU A 89 28.76 0.94 -28.32
N THR A 90 29.81 1.60 -28.79
CA THR A 90 30.44 2.73 -28.09
C THR A 90 29.76 4.07 -28.38
N SER A 91 28.94 4.15 -29.43
CA SER A 91 28.32 5.39 -29.89
C SER A 91 27.01 5.12 -30.64
N LEU A 92 26.11 6.12 -30.65
CA LEU A 92 24.75 5.97 -31.20
C LEU A 92 24.74 5.77 -32.72
N ASP A 93 25.68 6.36 -33.45
CA ASP A 93 25.82 6.32 -34.92
C ASP A 93 26.11 4.90 -35.46
N LYS A 94 26.67 4.03 -34.62
CA LYS A 94 26.96 2.63 -34.95
C LYS A 94 25.72 1.75 -34.94
N ILE A 95 24.64 2.17 -34.28
CA ILE A 95 23.40 1.39 -34.16
C ILE A 95 22.66 1.40 -35.50
N LYS A 96 22.30 0.21 -35.99
CA LYS A 96 21.56 -0.02 -37.24
C LYS A 96 20.20 -0.69 -37.03
N VAL A 97 20.01 -1.37 -35.90
CA VAL A 97 18.75 -2.01 -35.54
C VAL A 97 18.46 -1.85 -34.05
N ILE A 98 17.19 -1.67 -33.70
CA ILE A 98 16.70 -1.55 -32.33
C ILE A 98 15.64 -2.62 -32.09
N TYR A 99 15.83 -3.41 -31.03
CA TYR A 99 14.91 -4.45 -30.61
C TYR A 99 14.12 -4.03 -29.36
N SER A 100 12.82 -4.31 -29.32
CA SER A 100 12.04 -4.31 -28.07
C SER A 100 10.65 -4.92 -28.25
N HIS A 101 9.90 -4.99 -27.15
CA HIS A 101 8.47 -5.27 -27.20
C HIS A 101 7.72 -4.14 -27.95
N PRO A 102 6.64 -4.44 -28.71
CA PRO A 102 5.88 -3.42 -29.45
C PRO A 102 5.47 -2.22 -28.59
N HIS A 103 4.97 -2.46 -27.37
CA HIS A 103 4.60 -1.37 -26.46
C HIS A 103 5.80 -0.48 -26.07
N ALA A 104 7.00 -1.06 -25.91
CA ALA A 104 8.19 -0.30 -25.57
C ALA A 104 8.70 0.56 -26.73
N LEU A 105 8.64 0.05 -27.97
CA LEU A 105 8.93 0.83 -29.17
C LEU A 105 7.94 2.00 -29.31
N ALA A 106 6.64 1.72 -29.16
CA ALA A 106 5.60 2.74 -29.22
C ALA A 106 5.80 3.83 -28.14
N GLN A 107 6.14 3.42 -26.91
CA GLN A 107 6.39 4.30 -25.78
C GLN A 107 7.70 5.11 -25.88
N THR A 108 8.58 4.85 -26.83
CA THR A 108 9.86 5.56 -27.02
C THR A 108 10.00 6.23 -28.39
N SER A 109 8.97 6.11 -29.22
CA SER A 109 8.92 6.58 -30.60
C SER A 109 9.34 8.04 -30.82
N LYS A 110 9.02 8.97 -29.89
CA LYS A 110 9.41 10.38 -30.05
C LYS A 110 10.92 10.55 -29.94
N TRP A 111 11.54 9.89 -28.96
CA TRP A 111 12.98 9.96 -28.78
C TRP A 111 13.72 9.29 -29.94
N LEU A 112 13.23 8.13 -30.39
CA LEU A 112 13.80 7.41 -31.53
C LEU A 112 13.75 8.24 -32.82
N LYS A 113 12.61 8.87 -33.11
CA LYS A 113 12.46 9.73 -34.30
C LYS A 113 13.43 10.90 -34.31
N THR A 114 13.72 11.48 -33.15
CA THR A 114 14.63 12.64 -33.03
C THR A 114 16.10 12.24 -33.04
N ASN A 115 16.48 11.16 -32.36
CA ASN A 115 17.89 10.85 -32.09
C ASN A 115 18.48 9.73 -32.96
N LEU A 116 17.63 8.84 -33.49
CA LEU A 116 18.03 7.72 -34.34
C LEU A 116 17.12 7.63 -35.58
N PRO A 117 16.98 8.71 -36.37
CA PRO A 117 16.15 8.68 -37.57
C PRO A 117 16.69 7.65 -38.57
N GLY A 118 15.82 6.80 -39.09
CA GLY A 118 16.17 5.79 -40.10
C GLY A 118 16.79 4.50 -39.56
N VAL A 119 17.00 4.36 -38.26
CA VAL A 119 17.43 3.09 -37.65
C VAL A 119 16.25 2.11 -37.63
N ALA A 120 16.48 0.86 -38.09
CA ALA A 120 15.43 -0.15 -38.18
C ALA A 120 14.93 -0.56 -36.79
N GLN A 121 13.62 -0.75 -36.64
CA GLN A 121 12.99 -1.23 -35.40
C GLN A 121 12.45 -2.64 -35.62
N ARG A 122 12.71 -3.55 -34.68
CA ARG A 122 12.26 -4.94 -34.73
C ARG A 122 11.61 -5.34 -33.42
N GLU A 123 10.46 -6.00 -33.54
CA GLU A 123 9.65 -6.41 -32.40
C GLU A 123 10.15 -7.73 -31.81
N THR A 124 10.02 -7.88 -30.50
CA THR A 124 10.34 -9.08 -29.73
C THR A 124 9.22 -9.42 -28.76
N GLY A 125 9.19 -10.66 -28.24
CA GLY A 125 8.18 -11.10 -27.27
C GLY A 125 8.31 -10.43 -25.89
N SER A 126 9.48 -9.89 -25.54
CA SER A 126 9.66 -9.10 -24.32
C SER A 126 10.83 -8.12 -24.45
N THR A 127 10.87 -7.12 -23.57
CA THR A 127 12.00 -6.18 -23.46
C THR A 127 13.29 -6.90 -23.07
N SER A 128 13.21 -7.94 -22.23
CA SER A 128 14.37 -8.74 -21.85
C SER A 128 14.91 -9.58 -23.01
N GLN A 129 14.03 -10.16 -23.84
CA GLN A 129 14.44 -10.90 -25.03
C GLN A 129 15.19 -9.99 -26.02
N ALA A 130 14.76 -8.73 -26.16
CA ALA A 130 15.50 -7.75 -26.96
C ALA A 130 16.92 -7.52 -26.46
N VAL A 131 17.14 -7.49 -25.14
CA VAL A 131 18.48 -7.35 -24.56
C VAL A 131 19.35 -8.56 -24.88
N VAL A 132 18.78 -9.77 -24.80
CA VAL A 132 19.51 -11.00 -25.17
C VAL A 132 19.95 -10.94 -26.63
N ILE A 133 19.06 -10.54 -27.55
CA ILE A 133 19.42 -10.37 -28.97
C ILE A 133 20.53 -9.32 -29.13
N ALA A 134 20.37 -8.15 -28.50
CA ALA A 134 21.34 -7.07 -28.61
C ALA A 134 22.70 -7.37 -27.96
N THR A 135 22.77 -8.42 -27.12
CA THR A 135 24.03 -8.92 -26.56
C THR A 135 24.85 -9.68 -27.60
N HIS A 136 24.21 -10.29 -28.60
CA HIS A 136 24.85 -11.18 -29.57
C HIS A 136 24.96 -10.55 -30.97
N GLU A 137 24.04 -9.65 -31.33
CA GLU A 137 24.03 -9.01 -32.63
C GLU A 137 24.85 -7.70 -32.63
N PRO A 138 25.89 -7.56 -33.48
CA PRO A 138 26.65 -6.32 -33.59
C PRO A 138 25.79 -5.20 -34.18
N LYS A 139 26.14 -3.93 -33.92
CA LYS A 139 25.42 -2.75 -34.42
C LYS A 139 23.94 -2.73 -34.02
N SER A 140 23.59 -3.38 -32.92
CA SER A 140 22.21 -3.45 -32.43
C SER A 140 22.07 -2.74 -31.08
N ALA A 141 20.84 -2.36 -30.77
CA ALA A 141 20.46 -1.87 -29.46
C ALA A 141 19.14 -2.49 -29.00
N ALA A 142 18.89 -2.42 -27.70
CA ALA A 142 17.65 -2.85 -27.08
C ALA A 142 17.03 -1.74 -26.26
N ILE A 143 15.70 -1.67 -26.23
CA ILE A 143 14.98 -0.80 -25.29
C ILE A 143 14.51 -1.65 -24.11
N ALA A 144 15.01 -1.37 -22.91
CA ALA A 144 14.71 -2.16 -21.72
C ALA A 144 14.94 -1.42 -20.39
N SER A 145 14.73 -2.13 -19.28
CA SER A 145 15.02 -1.66 -17.92
C SER A 145 16.53 -1.47 -17.70
N SER A 146 16.90 -0.61 -16.76
CA SER A 146 18.32 -0.46 -16.35
C SER A 146 18.86 -1.72 -15.67
N ALA A 147 17.98 -2.53 -15.06
CA ALA A 147 18.35 -3.82 -14.48
C ALA A 147 18.88 -4.79 -15.54
N ALA A 148 18.29 -4.79 -16.74
CA ALA A 148 18.75 -5.63 -17.84
C ALA A 148 20.15 -5.27 -18.34
N ALA A 149 20.49 -3.97 -18.36
CA ALA A 149 21.85 -3.51 -18.67
C ALA A 149 22.89 -4.14 -17.74
N LYS A 150 22.61 -4.15 -16.43
CA LYS A 150 23.50 -4.72 -15.41
C LYS A 150 23.61 -6.24 -15.51
N ILE A 151 22.50 -6.93 -15.73
CA ILE A 151 22.44 -8.40 -15.76
C ILE A 151 23.15 -8.95 -17.01
N TYR A 152 22.95 -8.33 -18.17
CA TYR A 152 23.49 -8.81 -19.44
C TYR A 152 24.77 -8.11 -19.89
N GLY A 153 25.28 -7.13 -19.12
CA GLY A 153 26.53 -6.44 -19.42
C GLY A 153 26.45 -5.50 -20.62
N LEU A 154 25.33 -4.81 -20.82
CA LEU A 154 25.19 -3.76 -21.84
C LEU A 154 25.38 -2.37 -21.22
N SER A 155 25.88 -1.43 -22.02
CA SER A 155 25.96 -0.02 -21.65
C SER A 155 24.61 0.67 -21.86
N ILE A 156 24.25 1.57 -20.94
CA ILE A 156 23.09 2.45 -21.11
C ILE A 156 23.51 3.63 -21.99
N MET A 157 23.12 3.61 -23.26
CA MET A 157 23.44 4.65 -24.25
C MET A 157 22.59 5.91 -24.06
N ALA A 158 21.33 5.75 -23.66
CA ALA A 158 20.44 6.84 -23.33
C ALA A 158 19.47 6.43 -22.22
N LYS A 159 19.34 7.27 -21.19
CA LYS A 159 18.49 7.02 -20.03
C LYS A 159 17.11 7.63 -20.23
N ASN A 160 16.08 6.94 -19.75
CA ASN A 160 14.70 7.45 -19.66
C ASN A 160 14.19 8.06 -20.97
N ILE A 161 14.22 7.27 -22.04
CA ILE A 161 13.84 7.68 -23.41
C ILE A 161 12.33 7.57 -23.67
N SER A 162 11.54 7.34 -22.62
CA SER A 162 10.09 7.17 -22.71
C SER A 162 9.38 8.49 -23.03
N ASN A 163 8.33 8.39 -23.84
CA ASN A 163 7.47 9.49 -24.26
C ASN A 163 6.74 10.15 -23.08
N SER A 164 6.45 9.37 -22.03
CA SER A 164 5.85 9.82 -20.77
C SER A 164 6.77 9.49 -19.61
N LYS A 165 6.91 10.44 -18.68
CA LYS A 165 7.64 10.25 -17.41
C LYS A 165 6.79 9.57 -16.33
N ASN A 166 5.49 9.43 -16.57
CA ASN A 166 4.51 8.92 -15.61
C ASN A 166 3.99 7.54 -16.04
N ASN A 167 4.89 6.59 -16.31
CA ASN A 167 4.53 5.18 -16.54
C ASN A 167 4.82 4.37 -15.28
N LEU A 168 3.78 3.80 -14.68
CA LEU A 168 3.85 3.01 -13.46
C LEU A 168 3.16 1.67 -13.68
N THR A 169 3.81 0.59 -13.27
CA THR A 169 3.16 -0.71 -13.15
C THR A 169 2.99 -1.06 -11.68
N ARG A 170 1.75 -1.41 -11.33
CA ARG A 170 1.34 -1.96 -10.06
C ARG A 170 1.37 -3.48 -10.13
N PHE A 171 1.99 -4.08 -9.12
CA PHE A 171 2.10 -5.53 -8.97
C PHE A 171 1.49 -5.96 -7.65
N TRP A 172 0.89 -7.14 -7.65
CA TRP A 172 0.49 -7.83 -6.44
C TRP A 172 1.49 -8.93 -6.11
N VAL A 173 1.82 -9.01 -4.82
CA VAL A 173 2.40 -10.21 -4.23
C VAL A 173 1.23 -11.06 -3.75
N VAL A 174 1.15 -12.30 -4.21
CA VAL A 174 0.05 -13.23 -3.90
C VAL A 174 0.55 -14.46 -3.17
N GLY A 175 -0.34 -15.08 -2.40
CA GLY A 175 -0.08 -16.29 -1.63
C GLY A 175 -1.38 -16.99 -1.25
N GLN A 176 -1.30 -18.16 -0.64
CA GLN A 176 -2.50 -18.90 -0.24
C GLN A 176 -3.16 -18.33 1.02
N ASN A 177 -2.39 -17.73 1.92
CA ASN A 177 -2.89 -17.16 3.16
C ASN A 177 -2.18 -15.86 3.51
N GLN A 178 -2.85 -15.00 4.28
CA GLN A 178 -2.28 -13.72 4.73
C GLN A 178 -1.14 -13.87 5.73
N ALA A 179 -0.98 -15.04 6.37
CA ALA A 179 0.05 -15.25 7.39
C ALA A 179 1.47 -15.18 6.79
N SER A 180 1.63 -15.48 5.49
CA SER A 180 2.87 -15.32 4.74
C SER A 180 3.48 -13.91 4.78
N MET A 181 2.72 -12.88 5.16
CA MET A 181 3.24 -11.50 5.30
C MET A 181 4.31 -11.33 6.39
N HIS A 182 4.22 -12.06 7.50
CA HIS A 182 5.04 -11.81 8.69
C HIS A 182 6.54 -11.99 8.43
N GLY A 183 6.92 -12.79 7.43
CA GLY A 183 8.31 -12.99 7.03
C GLY A 183 8.90 -11.91 6.12
N ILE A 184 8.07 -11.06 5.50
CA ILE A 184 8.50 -10.10 4.45
C ILE A 184 8.64 -8.68 5.02
N ALA A 185 7.61 -8.22 5.75
CA ALA A 185 7.59 -6.88 6.30
C ALA A 185 6.84 -6.86 7.64
N PRO A 186 7.48 -7.27 8.74
CA PRO A 186 6.82 -7.50 10.04
C PRO A 186 6.19 -6.25 10.68
N TYR A 187 6.54 -5.05 10.19
CA TYR A 187 5.98 -3.78 10.65
C TYR A 187 5.10 -3.07 9.62
N ALA A 188 4.88 -3.67 8.43
CA ALA A 188 4.05 -3.06 7.41
C ALA A 188 2.56 -3.29 7.74
N LEU A 189 1.87 -2.23 8.14
CA LEU A 189 0.43 -2.28 8.37
C LEU A 189 -0.32 -2.42 7.06
N PRO A 190 -1.43 -3.17 7.03
CA PRO A 190 -2.36 -3.10 5.93
C PRO A 190 -2.86 -1.66 5.75
N THR A 191 -2.78 -1.18 4.52
CA THR A 191 -3.26 0.16 4.14
C THR A 191 -4.28 0.12 3.02
N LYS A 192 -4.42 -1.04 2.37
CA LYS A 192 -5.34 -1.27 1.27
C LYS A 192 -6.04 -2.62 1.45
N THR A 193 -7.30 -2.68 1.05
CA THR A 193 -8.07 -3.93 0.96
C THR A 193 -8.65 -4.08 -0.43
N SER A 194 -8.42 -5.21 -1.07
CA SER A 194 -9.07 -5.57 -2.33
C SER A 194 -10.27 -6.47 -2.09
N LEU A 195 -11.38 -6.13 -2.72
CA LEU A 195 -12.62 -6.88 -2.71
C LEU A 195 -12.96 -7.34 -4.12
N TYR A 196 -13.55 -8.53 -4.21
CA TYR A 196 -14.38 -8.90 -5.33
C TYR A 196 -15.81 -9.04 -4.84
N LEU A 197 -16.76 -8.37 -5.51
CA LEU A 197 -18.16 -8.57 -5.20
C LEU A 197 -19.08 -8.60 -6.41
N VAL A 198 -20.13 -9.41 -6.34
CA VAL A 198 -21.23 -9.38 -7.29
C VAL A 198 -22.41 -8.64 -6.68
N ILE A 199 -22.85 -7.58 -7.35
CA ILE A 199 -24.07 -6.85 -6.97
C ILE A 199 -25.26 -7.41 -7.73
N HIS A 200 -26.43 -7.39 -7.09
CA HIS A 200 -27.69 -7.71 -7.78
C HIS A 200 -28.01 -6.60 -8.77
N ASP A 201 -28.35 -6.98 -9.99
CA ASP A 201 -28.75 -6.03 -11.02
C ASP A 201 -30.10 -5.38 -10.65
N ARG A 202 -30.05 -4.07 -10.37
CA ARG A 202 -31.19 -3.21 -10.08
C ARG A 202 -30.78 -1.75 -10.25
N VAL A 203 -31.77 -0.88 -10.46
CA VAL A 203 -31.56 0.57 -10.55
C VAL A 203 -30.80 1.06 -9.30
N GLY A 204 -29.73 1.82 -9.52
CA GLY A 204 -28.90 2.40 -8.46
C GLY A 204 -28.02 1.40 -7.70
N ALA A 205 -27.90 0.13 -8.11
CA ALA A 205 -27.12 -0.88 -7.37
C ALA A 205 -25.67 -0.45 -7.10
N LEU A 206 -24.97 0.03 -8.13
CA LEU A 206 -23.59 0.51 -7.99
C LEU A 206 -23.53 1.81 -7.18
N GLN A 207 -24.48 2.72 -7.37
CA GLN A 207 -24.56 3.96 -6.60
C GLN A 207 -24.66 3.67 -5.09
N HIS A 208 -25.60 2.84 -4.67
CA HIS A 208 -25.79 2.48 -3.26
C HIS A 208 -24.54 1.81 -2.66
N LEU A 209 -23.80 1.03 -3.47
CA LEU A 209 -22.52 0.46 -3.04
C LEU A 209 -21.47 1.55 -2.80
N LEU A 210 -21.34 2.51 -3.73
CA LEU A 210 -20.38 3.61 -3.61
C LEU A 210 -20.74 4.55 -2.44
N GLU A 211 -22.03 4.84 -2.24
CA GLU A 211 -22.53 5.59 -1.09
C GLU A 211 -22.18 4.89 0.22
N ALA A 212 -22.34 3.56 0.30
CA ALA A 212 -21.98 2.80 1.49
C ALA A 212 -20.49 2.91 1.85
N PHE A 213 -19.58 3.01 0.87
CA PHE A 213 -18.17 3.29 1.13
C PHE A 213 -17.95 4.74 1.57
N ALA A 214 -18.58 5.70 0.90
CA ALA A 214 -18.46 7.13 1.21
C ALA A 214 -18.96 7.48 2.62
N GLU A 215 -20.11 6.94 3.04
CA GLU A 215 -20.67 7.10 4.39
C GLU A 215 -19.74 6.60 5.50
N ASN A 216 -18.89 5.61 5.20
CA ASN A 216 -17.90 5.06 6.11
C ASN A 216 -16.51 5.70 5.95
N ALA A 217 -16.44 6.79 5.17
CA ALA A 217 -15.23 7.52 4.82
C ALA A 217 -14.14 6.61 4.24
N ILE A 218 -14.50 5.61 3.43
CA ILE A 218 -13.57 4.67 2.78
C ILE A 218 -13.42 5.07 1.31
N SER A 219 -12.21 5.44 0.91
CA SER A 219 -11.88 5.79 -0.47
C SER A 219 -11.59 4.56 -1.29
N LEU A 220 -12.01 4.59 -2.55
CA LEU A 220 -11.63 3.63 -3.57
C LEU A 220 -10.37 4.15 -4.27
N THR A 221 -9.46 3.25 -4.64
CA THR A 221 -8.34 3.55 -5.55
C THR A 221 -8.49 2.91 -6.92
N SER A 222 -9.32 1.88 -7.03
CA SER A 222 -9.63 1.21 -8.29
C SER A 222 -11.01 0.58 -8.20
N ILE A 223 -11.73 0.59 -9.32
CA ILE A 223 -12.97 -0.16 -9.51
C ILE A 223 -13.00 -0.69 -10.94
N GLN A 224 -13.07 -2.00 -11.08
CA GLN A 224 -13.09 -2.68 -12.37
C GLN A 224 -14.26 -3.65 -12.44
N SER A 225 -15.17 -3.42 -13.38
CA SER A 225 -16.26 -4.36 -13.66
C SER A 225 -15.75 -5.53 -14.50
N ARG A 226 -16.33 -6.71 -14.27
CA ARG A 226 -16.07 -7.96 -14.99
C ARG A 226 -17.37 -8.70 -15.22
N PRO A 227 -17.75 -9.03 -16.47
CA PRO A 227 -18.89 -9.90 -16.74
C PRO A 227 -18.73 -11.24 -16.02
N LEU A 228 -19.81 -11.77 -15.47
CA LEU A 228 -19.80 -13.09 -14.86
C LEU A 228 -19.78 -14.17 -15.95
N LEU A 229 -18.85 -15.11 -15.80
CA LEU A 229 -18.82 -16.32 -16.62
C LEU A 229 -20.17 -17.05 -16.47
N HIS A 230 -20.78 -17.39 -17.61
CA HIS A 230 -22.06 -18.11 -17.70
C HIS A 230 -23.29 -17.36 -17.17
N GLN A 231 -23.20 -16.05 -16.87
CA GLN A 231 -24.36 -15.22 -16.52
C GLN A 231 -24.32 -13.90 -17.32
N PRO A 232 -24.93 -13.88 -18.52
CA PRO A 232 -24.95 -12.70 -19.38
C PRO A 232 -25.46 -11.46 -18.62
N TRP A 233 -24.83 -10.32 -18.85
CA TRP A 233 -25.22 -9.00 -18.32
C TRP A 233 -25.18 -8.85 -16.80
N LYS A 234 -24.65 -9.85 -16.08
CA LYS A 234 -24.30 -9.70 -14.67
C LYS A 234 -22.81 -9.42 -14.53
N TYR A 235 -22.47 -8.58 -13.56
CA TYR A 235 -21.11 -8.10 -13.37
C TYR A 235 -20.65 -8.32 -11.94
N GLY A 236 -19.44 -8.84 -11.80
CA GLY A 236 -18.63 -8.71 -10.60
C GLY A 236 -17.78 -7.45 -10.66
N PHE A 237 -17.37 -6.95 -9.51
CA PHE A 237 -16.55 -5.75 -9.36
C PHE A 237 -15.33 -6.09 -8.52
N PHE A 238 -14.15 -5.82 -9.07
CA PHE A 238 -12.91 -5.72 -8.33
C PHE A 238 -12.78 -4.30 -7.80
N ILE A 239 -12.61 -4.14 -6.49
CA ILE A 239 -12.55 -2.84 -5.85
C ILE A 239 -11.37 -2.80 -4.89
N ASP A 240 -10.51 -1.82 -5.06
CA ASP A 240 -9.42 -1.53 -4.12
C ASP A 240 -9.81 -0.37 -3.22
N LEU A 241 -9.68 -0.57 -1.91
CA LEU A 241 -10.09 0.37 -0.87
C LEU A 241 -8.88 0.81 -0.04
N LEU A 242 -8.75 2.10 0.28
CA LEU A 242 -7.74 2.60 1.23
C LEU A 242 -8.19 2.37 2.67
N VAL A 243 -8.25 1.12 3.09
CA VAL A 243 -8.57 0.75 4.46
C VAL A 243 -8.02 -0.64 4.76
N ASP A 244 -7.69 -0.89 6.03
CA ASP A 244 -7.48 -2.25 6.51
C ASP A 244 -8.83 -2.94 6.73
N ALA A 245 -8.98 -4.19 6.30
CA ALA A 245 -10.18 -4.98 6.57
C ALA A 245 -10.47 -5.19 8.07
N ALA A 246 -9.46 -5.06 8.94
CA ALA A 246 -9.65 -5.11 10.39
C ALA A 246 -10.20 -3.79 10.97
N ASP A 247 -10.24 -2.69 10.19
CA ASP A 247 -10.82 -1.43 10.63
C ASP A 247 -12.28 -1.61 11.08
N PRO A 248 -12.67 -1.09 12.26
CA PRO A 248 -14.02 -1.25 12.79
C PRO A 248 -15.15 -0.87 11.84
N LEU A 249 -15.00 0.24 11.10
CA LEU A 249 -16.02 0.67 10.14
C LEU A 249 -15.98 -0.20 8.88
N ALA A 250 -14.79 -0.56 8.39
CA ALA A 250 -14.67 -1.47 7.26
C ALA A 250 -15.26 -2.86 7.58
N LYS A 251 -14.95 -3.42 8.74
CA LYS A 251 -15.48 -4.71 9.22
C LYS A 251 -17.01 -4.69 9.32
N LYS A 252 -17.58 -3.64 9.91
CA LYS A 252 -19.04 -3.45 9.98
C LYS A 252 -19.65 -3.36 8.58
N LEU A 253 -19.05 -2.57 7.69
CA LEU A 253 -19.49 -2.42 6.31
C LEU A 253 -19.41 -3.73 5.53
N PHE A 254 -18.29 -4.45 5.59
CA PHE A 254 -18.10 -5.71 4.86
C PHE A 254 -19.06 -6.80 5.36
N ASN A 255 -19.34 -6.85 6.66
CA ASN A 255 -20.36 -7.75 7.21
C ASN A 255 -21.76 -7.38 6.72
N ARG A 256 -22.08 -6.08 6.62
CA ARG A 256 -23.34 -5.60 6.04
C ARG A 256 -23.44 -5.98 4.55
N LEU A 257 -22.38 -5.74 3.78
CA LEU A 257 -22.33 -6.07 2.36
C LEU A 257 -22.50 -7.57 2.13
N LYS A 258 -21.85 -8.44 2.91
CA LYS A 258 -22.01 -9.91 2.81
C LYS A 258 -23.45 -10.38 3.07
N LYS A 259 -24.21 -9.68 3.91
CA LYS A 259 -25.63 -9.99 4.15
C LYS A 259 -26.52 -9.62 2.96
N ILE A 260 -26.18 -8.54 2.25
CA ILE A 260 -26.95 -8.02 1.10
C ILE A 260 -26.54 -8.72 -0.20
N HIS A 261 -25.25 -9.02 -0.34
CA HIS A 261 -24.61 -9.57 -1.52
C HIS A 261 -23.84 -10.85 -1.10
N PRO A 262 -24.37 -12.04 -1.38
CA PRO A 262 -23.77 -13.30 -0.92
C PRO A 262 -22.36 -13.56 -1.47
N GLN A 263 -22.05 -13.00 -2.64
CA GLN A 263 -20.75 -13.17 -3.31
C GLN A 263 -19.83 -11.97 -3.05
N VAL A 264 -19.51 -11.69 -1.79
CA VAL A 264 -18.50 -10.69 -1.40
C VAL A 264 -17.27 -11.41 -0.84
N THR A 265 -16.15 -11.28 -1.55
CA THR A 265 -14.88 -11.90 -1.20
C THR A 265 -13.83 -10.84 -0.92
N VAL A 266 -13.22 -10.89 0.26
CA VAL A 266 -11.99 -10.14 0.54
C VAL A 266 -10.82 -10.90 -0.11
N LEU A 267 -10.20 -10.28 -1.11
CA LEU A 267 -9.03 -10.83 -1.81
C LEU A 267 -7.76 -10.65 -0.97
N GLY A 268 -7.69 -9.59 -0.17
CA GLY A 268 -6.63 -9.38 0.80
C GLY A 268 -6.71 -8.00 1.42
N SER A 269 -6.26 -7.88 2.67
CA SER A 269 -5.91 -6.61 3.33
C SER A 269 -4.39 -6.60 3.48
N TYR A 270 -3.72 -5.64 2.84
CA TYR A 270 -2.28 -5.71 2.61
C TYR A 270 -1.59 -4.35 2.64
N PRO A 271 -0.28 -4.31 2.95
CA PRO A 271 0.51 -3.10 2.85
C PRO A 271 0.89 -2.83 1.40
N GLN A 272 1.14 -1.56 1.11
CA GLN A 272 1.96 -1.20 -0.03
C GLN A 272 3.43 -1.18 0.39
N LEU A 273 4.27 -1.99 -0.26
CA LEU A 273 5.70 -2.01 -0.03
C LEU A 273 6.41 -0.91 -0.84
N GLY A 274 7.59 -0.52 -0.37
CA GLY A 274 8.37 0.57 -0.95
C GLY A 274 7.93 1.95 -0.48
N THR A 275 8.39 2.98 -1.18
CA THR A 275 8.18 4.40 -0.79
C THR A 275 7.13 5.12 -1.62
N TYR A 276 6.76 4.58 -2.79
CA TYR A 276 5.81 5.20 -3.71
C TYR A 276 4.47 5.49 -3.02
N ASN A 277 3.96 6.72 -3.06
CA ASN A 277 2.70 7.15 -2.45
C ASN A 277 2.46 6.81 -0.96
N ARG A 278 3.45 6.25 -0.24
CA ARG A 278 3.30 5.79 1.14
C ARG A 278 2.83 6.92 2.06
N GLN A 279 3.40 8.10 1.90
CA GLN A 279 3.04 9.27 2.69
C GLN A 279 1.59 9.73 2.42
N ALA A 280 1.14 9.67 1.18
CA ALA A 280 -0.22 10.07 0.80
C ALA A 280 -1.26 9.12 1.42
N ILE A 281 -1.02 7.81 1.33
CA ILE A 281 -1.89 6.78 1.92
C ILE A 281 -1.98 6.91 3.44
N ILE A 282 -0.83 7.09 4.10
CA ILE A 282 -0.80 7.33 5.55
C ILE A 282 -1.57 8.60 5.90
N THR A 283 -1.33 9.69 5.17
CA THR A 283 -2.01 10.98 5.41
C THR A 283 -3.52 10.82 5.26
N TYR A 284 -3.98 10.06 4.27
CA TYR A 284 -5.37 9.73 4.06
C TYR A 284 -5.97 8.99 5.26
N ASN A 285 -5.35 7.87 5.68
CA ASN A 285 -5.85 7.07 6.81
C ASN A 285 -5.87 7.85 8.12
N VAL A 286 -4.86 8.69 8.38
CA VAL A 286 -4.81 9.55 9.57
C VAL A 286 -5.92 10.60 9.54
N LYS A 287 -6.16 11.26 8.39
CA LYS A 287 -7.26 12.23 8.24
C LYS A 287 -8.63 11.57 8.44
N ARG A 288 -8.82 10.35 7.93
CA ARG A 288 -10.04 9.57 8.13
C ARG A 288 -10.29 9.30 9.62
N ILE A 289 -9.29 8.82 10.35
CA ILE A 289 -9.42 8.59 11.80
C ILE A 289 -9.67 9.90 12.55
N GLU A 290 -9.02 10.99 12.17
CA GLU A 290 -9.28 12.33 12.72
C GLU A 290 -10.75 12.74 12.54
N GLN A 291 -11.36 12.47 11.39
CA GLN A 291 -12.78 12.76 11.15
C GLN A 291 -13.70 11.92 12.06
N ILE A 292 -13.41 10.63 12.23
CA ILE A 292 -14.19 9.72 13.09
C ILE A 292 -14.25 10.26 14.53
N PHE A 293 -13.13 10.75 15.05
CA PHE A 293 -13.03 11.23 16.44
C PHE A 293 -13.16 12.75 16.55
N LYS A 294 -13.56 13.47 15.49
CA LYS A 294 -13.64 14.93 15.48
C LYS A 294 -14.61 15.47 16.53
N ALA A 295 -15.71 14.77 16.79
CA ALA A 295 -16.71 15.16 17.80
C ALA A 295 -16.12 15.24 19.22
N ASN A 296 -15.07 14.48 19.52
CA ASN A 296 -14.48 14.41 20.85
C ASN A 296 -13.86 15.71 21.36
N GLN A 297 -13.69 16.72 20.50
CA GLN A 297 -13.11 18.02 20.87
C GLN A 297 -14.13 19.16 20.90
N GLN A 298 -15.44 18.88 20.79
CA GLN A 298 -16.45 19.94 20.71
C GLN A 298 -16.60 20.72 22.02
N HIS A 299 -16.50 20.05 23.17
CA HIS A 299 -16.62 20.70 24.47
C HIS A 299 -15.42 21.65 24.75
N PRO A 300 -15.65 22.92 25.16
CA PRO A 300 -14.58 23.92 25.31
C PRO A 300 -13.42 23.49 26.22
N LEU A 301 -13.73 22.89 27.38
CA LEU A 301 -12.69 22.42 28.32
C LEU A 301 -11.86 21.26 27.73
N VAL A 302 -12.49 20.36 26.97
CA VAL A 302 -11.79 19.25 26.32
C VAL A 302 -10.89 19.77 25.21
N ARG A 303 -11.42 20.70 24.39
CA ARG A 303 -10.66 21.39 23.35
C ARG A 303 -9.44 22.12 23.89
N ALA A 304 -9.58 22.85 24.99
CA ALA A 304 -8.49 23.58 25.62
C ALA A 304 -7.34 22.63 26.04
N GLN A 305 -7.67 21.48 26.63
CA GLN A 305 -6.67 20.48 27.02
C GLN A 305 -5.98 19.83 25.81
N LEU A 306 -6.73 19.54 24.75
CA LEU A 306 -6.16 19.03 23.49
C LEU A 306 -5.23 20.04 22.83
N GLU A 307 -5.55 21.34 22.86
CA GLU A 307 -4.68 22.40 22.35
C GLU A 307 -3.40 22.57 23.19
N LEU A 308 -3.46 22.38 24.51
CA LEU A 308 -2.26 22.32 25.35
C LEU A 308 -1.35 21.15 24.95
N LEU A 309 -1.92 19.96 24.76
CA LEU A 309 -1.18 18.77 24.32
C LEU A 309 -0.56 19.00 22.94
N LYS A 310 -1.32 19.62 22.02
CA LYS A 310 -0.84 19.98 20.69
C LYS A 310 0.37 20.91 20.74
N LYS A 311 0.34 21.97 21.56
CA LYS A 311 1.48 22.86 21.75
C LYS A 311 2.73 22.10 22.23
N GLN A 312 2.57 21.13 23.13
CA GLN A 312 3.68 20.31 23.61
C GLN A 312 4.25 19.36 22.55
N ILE A 313 3.37 18.66 21.81
CA ILE A 313 3.78 17.76 20.71
C ILE A 313 4.52 18.55 19.61
N LEU A 314 4.01 19.73 19.24
CA LEU A 314 4.61 20.55 18.19
C LEU A 314 6.00 21.09 18.55
N ARG A 315 6.24 21.38 19.84
CA ARG A 315 7.54 21.84 20.37
C ARG A 315 8.64 20.78 20.35
N GLN A 316 8.32 19.51 20.10
CA GLN A 316 9.32 18.45 20.04
C GLN A 316 10.09 18.51 18.71
N PRO A 317 11.42 18.78 18.71
CA PRO A 317 12.18 19.00 17.47
C PRO A 317 12.46 17.69 16.72
N ALA A 318 12.54 16.56 17.43
CA ALA A 318 12.98 15.28 16.88
C ALA A 318 11.86 14.47 16.16
N SER A 319 10.65 14.99 16.03
CA SER A 319 9.52 14.27 15.41
C SER A 319 9.14 14.87 14.05
N SER A 320 9.00 14.04 13.02
CA SER A 320 8.56 14.47 11.69
C SER A 320 7.15 15.10 11.72
N PRO A 321 6.78 15.96 10.74
CA PRO A 321 5.42 16.49 10.63
C PRO A 321 4.34 15.40 10.58
N ALA A 322 4.62 14.29 9.88
CA ALA A 322 3.71 13.15 9.79
C ALA A 322 3.52 12.46 11.16
N THR A 323 4.61 12.22 11.88
CA THR A 323 4.58 11.66 13.24
C THR A 323 3.79 12.57 14.18
N LYS A 324 4.02 13.88 14.13
CA LYS A 324 3.27 14.87 14.94
C LYS A 324 1.77 14.79 14.63
N LYS A 325 1.38 14.75 13.35
CA LYS A 325 -0.03 14.62 12.96
C LYS A 325 -0.68 13.32 13.46
N ILE A 326 0.04 12.20 13.44
CA ILE A 326 -0.42 10.92 13.99
C ILE A 326 -0.67 11.04 15.49
N LEU A 327 0.27 11.60 16.26
CA LEU A 327 0.12 11.77 17.71
C LEU A 327 -1.04 12.71 18.07
N LEU A 328 -1.24 13.78 17.30
CA LEU A 328 -2.39 14.69 17.47
C LEU A 328 -3.71 13.96 17.20
N THR A 329 -3.75 13.14 16.16
CA THR A 329 -4.94 12.33 15.82
C THR A 329 -5.22 11.31 16.93
N ARG A 330 -4.17 10.65 17.44
CA ARG A 330 -4.26 9.73 18.57
C ARG A 330 -4.82 10.38 19.82
N ALA A 331 -4.48 11.65 20.07
CA ALA A 331 -5.01 12.38 21.21
C ALA A 331 -6.54 12.58 21.17
N LEU A 332 -7.14 12.65 19.97
CA LEU A 332 -8.59 12.77 19.81
C LEU A 332 -9.35 11.54 20.32
N LEU A 333 -8.70 10.39 20.46
CA LEU A 333 -9.33 9.17 20.98
C LEU A 333 -9.48 9.19 22.51
N ILE A 334 -8.75 10.07 23.21
CA ILE A 334 -8.72 10.09 24.68
C ILE A 334 -10.12 10.28 25.29
N PRO A 335 -10.98 11.21 24.83
CA PRO A 335 -12.34 11.35 25.36
C PRO A 335 -13.23 10.13 25.12
N ALA A 336 -13.09 9.43 23.98
CA ALA A 336 -13.83 8.20 23.72
C ALA A 336 -13.42 7.06 24.69
N VAL A 337 -12.12 6.96 24.99
CA VAL A 337 -11.63 6.03 26.03
C VAL A 337 -12.20 6.39 27.41
N ALA A 338 -12.30 7.69 27.73
CA ALA A 338 -12.90 8.16 28.98
C ALA A 338 -14.40 7.82 29.07
N LEU A 339 -15.14 8.01 27.98
CA LEU A 339 -16.55 7.63 27.87
C LEU A 339 -16.75 6.13 28.10
N TYR A 340 -15.93 5.28 27.46
CA TYR A 340 -16.01 3.83 27.68
C TYR A 340 -15.79 3.48 29.17
N LYS A 341 -14.76 4.05 29.80
CA LYS A 341 -14.49 3.84 31.24
C LYS A 341 -15.67 4.26 32.12
N PHE A 342 -16.28 5.40 31.80
CA PHE A 342 -17.43 5.91 32.53
C PHE A 342 -18.63 4.95 32.44
N ASN A 343 -18.96 4.49 31.23
CA ASN A 343 -20.10 3.60 31.01
C ASN A 343 -19.93 2.21 31.63
N HIS A 344 -18.70 1.69 31.71
CA HIS A 344 -18.42 0.33 32.17
C HIS A 344 -17.79 0.26 33.57
N GLN A 345 -17.64 1.39 34.27
CA GLN A 345 -17.00 1.49 35.59
C GLN A 345 -15.61 0.82 35.67
N GLN A 346 -14.89 0.75 34.55
CA GLN A 346 -13.60 0.05 34.47
C GLN A 346 -12.43 1.00 34.73
N GLN A 347 -11.49 0.56 35.58
CA GLN A 347 -10.14 1.10 35.58
C GLN A 347 -9.34 0.49 34.41
N ILE A 348 -9.46 1.07 33.22
CA ILE A 348 -8.49 0.76 32.14
C ILE A 348 -7.22 1.59 32.39
N LEU A 349 -6.55 1.32 33.50
CA LEU A 349 -5.17 1.76 33.73
C LEU A 349 -4.27 0.70 33.08
N ASP A 350 -4.05 0.84 31.78
CA ASP A 350 -3.19 -0.11 31.06
C ASP A 350 -1.72 0.30 31.18
N GLN A 351 -1.22 0.44 32.42
CA GLN A 351 0.18 0.74 32.69
C GLN A 351 1.10 -0.31 32.06
N SER A 352 0.62 -1.56 31.98
CA SER A 352 1.29 -2.64 31.27
C SER A 352 1.47 -2.31 29.79
N ARG A 353 0.40 -1.95 29.05
CA ARG A 353 0.52 -1.53 27.63
C ARG A 353 1.37 -0.28 27.44
N GLU A 354 1.25 0.72 28.30
CA GLU A 354 2.10 1.91 28.21
C GLU A 354 3.58 1.52 28.32
N ALA A 355 3.93 0.64 29.26
CA ALA A 355 5.28 0.13 29.42
C ALA A 355 5.73 -0.71 28.21
N THR A 356 4.88 -1.62 27.71
CA THR A 356 5.15 -2.42 26.50
C THR A 356 5.40 -1.53 25.28
N LEU A 357 4.59 -0.48 25.08
CA LEU A 357 4.77 0.44 23.97
C LEU A 357 6.05 1.26 24.13
N LEU A 358 6.35 1.77 25.32
CA LEU A 358 7.60 2.50 25.59
C LEU A 358 8.83 1.62 25.32
N ALA A 359 8.79 0.34 25.70
CA ALA A 359 9.84 -0.62 25.38
C ALA A 359 9.97 -0.82 23.85
N LYS A 360 8.84 -0.97 23.14
CA LYS A 360 8.79 -1.13 21.68
C LYS A 360 9.34 0.08 20.92
N ILE A 361 9.05 1.31 21.38
CA ILE A 361 9.49 2.55 20.69
C ILE A 361 10.89 3.02 21.11
N LYS A 362 11.49 2.43 22.15
CA LYS A 362 12.84 2.78 22.64
C LYS A 362 13.93 2.84 21.54
N PRO A 363 13.93 1.96 20.52
CA PRO A 363 14.90 2.00 19.42
C PRO A 363 14.70 3.15 18.42
N PHE A 364 13.58 3.86 18.44
CA PHE A 364 13.22 4.88 17.46
C PHE A 364 13.52 6.29 18.01
N SER A 365 14.20 7.12 17.22
CA SER A 365 14.52 8.50 17.64
C SER A 365 13.25 9.35 17.61
N GLY A 366 13.16 10.31 18.55
CA GLY A 366 12.05 11.26 18.58
C GLY A 366 10.66 10.75 18.97
N LEU A 367 10.49 9.48 19.40
CA LEU A 367 9.18 8.96 19.85
C LEU A 367 9.01 8.85 21.37
N VAL A 368 10.07 8.53 22.13
CA VAL A 368 9.93 8.26 23.58
C VAL A 368 9.34 9.45 24.35
N LYS A 369 9.92 10.65 24.19
CA LYS A 369 9.49 11.86 24.90
C LYS A 369 8.05 12.27 24.55
N PRO A 370 7.62 12.30 23.26
CA PRO A 370 6.21 12.60 22.94
C PRO A 370 5.22 11.62 23.56
N TYR A 371 5.51 10.32 23.55
CA TYR A 371 4.61 9.32 24.11
C TYR A 371 4.48 9.42 25.63
N GLN A 372 5.59 9.63 26.34
CA GLN A 372 5.56 9.86 27.80
C GLN A 372 4.69 11.07 28.18
N GLN A 373 4.82 12.18 27.44
CA GLN A 373 3.99 13.37 27.65
C GLN A 373 2.51 13.09 27.34
N MET A 374 2.23 12.44 26.20
CA MET A 374 0.88 12.06 25.80
C MET A 374 0.21 11.16 26.84
N PHE A 375 0.90 10.18 27.41
CA PHE A 375 0.35 9.32 28.46
C PHE A 375 0.01 10.09 29.74
N LYS A 376 0.91 10.98 30.19
CA LYS A 376 0.64 11.84 31.35
C LYS A 376 -0.61 12.70 31.14
N MET A 377 -0.71 13.36 29.98
CA MET A 377 -1.84 14.23 29.65
C MET A 377 -3.14 13.45 29.39
N SER A 378 -3.04 12.25 28.83
CA SER A 378 -4.18 11.36 28.61
C SER A 378 -4.93 11.10 29.91
N ARG A 379 -4.22 10.84 31.01
CA ARG A 379 -4.84 10.61 32.33
C ARG A 379 -5.60 11.85 32.83
N GLN A 380 -4.99 13.02 32.69
CA GLN A 380 -5.62 14.29 33.09
C GLN A 380 -6.88 14.58 32.28
N LEU A 381 -6.80 14.42 30.96
CA LEU A 381 -7.93 14.66 30.06
C LEU A 381 -9.07 13.65 30.31
N GLN A 382 -8.76 12.38 30.53
CA GLN A 382 -9.79 11.38 30.88
C GLN A 382 -10.51 11.74 32.18
N ALA A 383 -9.79 12.20 33.22
CA ALA A 383 -10.40 12.62 34.47
C ALA A 383 -11.34 13.82 34.28
N ILE A 384 -10.95 14.79 33.45
CA ILE A 384 -11.80 15.93 33.08
C ILE A 384 -13.07 15.43 32.37
N VAL A 385 -12.94 14.61 31.33
CA VAL A 385 -14.09 14.09 30.57
C VAL A 385 -15.04 13.30 31.47
N ILE A 386 -14.52 12.45 32.36
CA ILE A 386 -15.34 11.70 33.33
C ILE A 386 -16.09 12.64 34.28
N LYS A 387 -15.46 13.74 34.74
CA LYS A 387 -16.14 14.74 35.57
C LYS A 387 -17.27 15.44 34.80
N LEU A 388 -17.02 15.82 33.54
CA LEU A 388 -18.04 16.44 32.69
C LEU A 388 -19.24 15.50 32.44
N LEU A 389 -18.99 14.21 32.22
CA LEU A 389 -20.02 13.18 32.08
C LEU A 389 -20.86 13.04 33.36
N LYS A 390 -20.21 12.99 34.54
CA LYS A 390 -20.90 12.95 35.84
C LYS A 390 -21.79 14.16 36.08
N ASN A 391 -21.31 15.34 35.68
CA ASN A 391 -22.03 16.60 35.80
C ASN A 391 -23.11 16.82 34.73
N LYS A 392 -23.23 15.91 33.75
CA LYS A 392 -24.10 16.05 32.56
C LYS A 392 -23.77 17.28 31.69
N GLU A 393 -22.54 17.78 31.77
CA GLU A 393 -22.02 18.86 30.91
C GLU A 393 -21.61 18.32 29.53
N VAL A 394 -21.35 17.01 29.44
CA VAL A 394 -21.13 16.25 28.21
C VAL A 394 -22.03 15.01 28.26
N SER A 395 -22.65 14.66 27.14
CA SER A 395 -23.45 13.45 26.99
C SER A 395 -22.73 12.39 26.15
N VAL A 396 -23.23 11.15 26.17
CA VAL A 396 -22.73 10.05 25.35
C VAL A 396 -22.78 10.37 23.85
N ARG A 397 -23.75 11.20 23.41
CA ARG A 397 -23.92 11.57 22.00
C ARG A 397 -22.89 12.60 21.51
N ASP A 398 -22.26 13.31 22.44
CA ASP A 398 -21.27 14.34 22.13
C ASP A 398 -19.87 13.76 21.87
N LEU A 399 -19.67 12.48 22.21
CA LEU A 399 -18.41 11.78 22.07
C LEU A 399 -18.58 10.56 21.17
N ALA A 400 -17.52 10.21 20.44
CA ALA A 400 -17.43 8.99 19.67
C ALA A 400 -17.55 7.76 20.61
N ASN A 401 -18.66 7.03 20.49
CA ASN A 401 -18.96 5.88 21.33
C ASN A 401 -18.59 4.57 20.61
N TYR A 402 -17.52 3.93 21.07
CA TYR A 402 -16.98 2.70 20.52
C TYR A 402 -16.72 1.69 21.64
N ASN A 403 -16.80 0.39 21.32
CA ASN A 403 -16.36 -0.66 22.24
C ASN A 403 -14.83 -0.63 22.41
N ILE A 404 -14.32 -1.35 23.40
CA ILE A 404 -12.89 -1.33 23.73
C ILE A 404 -12.00 -1.89 22.62
N ASP A 405 -12.46 -2.90 21.87
CA ASP A 405 -11.67 -3.54 20.82
C ASP A 405 -11.52 -2.61 19.61
N ASP A 406 -12.59 -1.90 19.24
CA ASP A 406 -12.57 -0.88 18.18
C ASP A 406 -11.64 0.29 18.56
N LEU A 407 -11.69 0.76 19.82
CA LEU A 407 -10.79 1.81 20.31
C LEU A 407 -9.33 1.35 20.31
N ARG A 408 -9.07 0.11 20.77
CA ARG A 408 -7.74 -0.50 20.77
C ARG A 408 -7.17 -0.60 19.37
N TYR A 409 -7.98 -1.03 18.39
CA TYR A 409 -7.57 -1.06 16.99
C TYR A 409 -7.04 0.29 16.52
N TYR A 410 -7.79 1.39 16.71
CA TYR A 410 -7.35 2.70 16.22
C TYR A 410 -6.10 3.21 16.96
N ILE A 411 -5.99 2.94 18.26
CA ILE A 411 -4.80 3.26 19.04
C ILE A 411 -3.59 2.50 18.50
N ASP A 412 -3.68 1.18 18.37
CA ASP A 412 -2.59 0.31 17.94
C ASP A 412 -2.18 0.61 16.47
N TYR A 413 -3.16 0.95 15.62
CA TYR A 413 -2.93 1.35 14.23
C TYR A 413 -2.13 2.66 14.16
N LEU A 414 -2.57 3.70 14.87
CA LEU A 414 -1.84 4.98 14.92
C LEU A 414 -0.45 4.82 15.55
N ASP A 415 -0.33 4.02 16.61
CA ASP A 415 0.94 3.75 17.27
C ASP A 415 1.91 3.05 16.33
N THR A 416 1.44 2.06 15.58
CA THR A 416 2.25 1.36 14.59
C THR A 416 2.62 2.26 13.41
N LEU A 417 1.73 3.15 12.95
CA LEU A 417 2.08 4.15 11.93
C LEU A 417 3.18 5.11 12.41
N ALA A 418 3.10 5.58 13.66
CA ALA A 418 4.11 6.48 14.22
C ALA A 418 5.48 5.80 14.30
N ILE A 419 5.53 4.53 14.72
CA ILE A 419 6.74 3.69 14.75
C ILE A 419 7.32 3.52 13.35
N THR A 420 6.45 3.20 12.40
CA THR A 420 6.82 2.88 11.01
C THR A 420 7.43 4.07 10.27
N LEU A 421 7.08 5.29 10.66
CA LEU A 421 7.62 6.54 10.09
C LEU A 421 8.80 7.11 10.88
N ALA A 422 9.07 6.60 12.08
CA ALA A 422 10.16 7.13 12.90
C ALA A 422 11.51 6.55 12.46
N PRO A 423 12.57 7.38 12.38
CA PRO A 423 13.90 6.88 12.12
C PRO A 423 14.37 5.94 13.24
N GLN A 424 15.02 4.84 12.88
CA GLN A 424 15.69 3.97 13.84
C GLN A 424 17.02 4.58 14.27
N LYS A 425 17.31 4.59 15.58
CA LYS A 425 18.54 5.18 16.15
C LYS A 425 19.85 4.55 15.62
N LYS A 426 19.82 3.34 15.05
CA LYS A 426 21.00 2.66 14.50
C LYS A 426 21.44 3.17 13.11
N TYR A 427 20.57 3.88 12.38
CA TYR A 427 20.88 4.36 11.01
C TYR A 427 21.47 5.77 10.94
N GLU A 428 21.57 6.49 12.05
CA GLU A 428 22.19 7.83 12.10
C GLU A 428 23.74 7.80 12.05
N LYS A 429 24.39 6.63 12.12
CA LYS A 429 25.86 6.51 12.04
C LYS A 429 26.43 6.15 10.65
N SER A 430 25.59 5.87 9.64
CA SER A 430 26.09 5.41 8.33
C SER A 430 25.82 6.36 7.15
N ASN A 431 25.09 7.47 7.34
CA ASN A 431 24.69 8.36 6.25
C ASN A 431 25.34 9.76 6.28
N THR A 432 26.43 9.94 7.02
CA THR A 432 27.23 11.18 6.97
C THR A 432 28.47 11.08 6.07
N ASN A 433 28.72 9.94 5.41
CA ASN A 433 29.78 9.81 4.40
C ASN A 433 29.25 9.01 3.19
N ASN A 434 28.73 9.72 2.19
CA ASN A 434 28.82 9.37 0.76
C ASN A 434 28.16 10.45 -0.11
#